data_AF-A0A2T9ZGT6-F1
#
_entry.id   AF-A0A2T9ZGT6-F1
#
_cell.length_a   1.000
_cell.length_b   1.000
_cell.length_c   1.000
_cell.angle_alpha   90.00
_cell.angle_beta   90.00
_cell.angle_gamma   90.00
#
_symmetry.space_group_name_H-M   'P 1'
#
loop_
_entity.id
_entity.type
_entity.pdbx_description
1 polymer ?
#
loop_
_entity_poly.entity_id
_entity_poly.type
_entity_poly.pdbx_seq_one_letter_code
_entity_poly.pdbx_strand_id
1 'polypeptide(L)'
;MQFPYIYKIFESKIDEIKVVPAIVGHLDSCESVYGDIFSKYLGDPENLFVISSDFCHWGSRFQYMFYSTSEKPSENPSFLKSIGYKKAKLQNQKVNISPSCPIYKSIKNLDFEGMSSITSCDPEPFSVYLEKTQNTICGHSPISVLLSSVHSHVLDKKKEKSEKDSEGNLEDPESSEFEFNFIHYSQSSSVVDPTDSSVSYASGILYRNQ
;
A
#
# COMPACT_ATOMS: atom_id res chain seq x y z
N MET A 1 -11.58 5.05 12.18
CA MET A 1 -12.56 5.19 11.07
C MET A 1 -13.26 3.89 10.68
N GLN A 2 -12.70 2.71 10.97
CA GLN A 2 -13.26 1.44 10.45
C GLN A 2 -14.46 0.87 11.23
N PHE A 3 -14.64 1.23 12.51
CA PHE A 3 -15.70 0.64 13.34
C PHE A 3 -17.13 0.76 12.77
N PRO A 4 -17.58 1.90 12.19
CA PRO A 4 -18.91 1.97 11.59
C PRO A 4 -19.12 0.99 10.43
N TYR A 5 -18.11 0.78 9.58
CA TYR A 5 -18.17 -0.19 8.48
C TYR A 5 -18.19 -1.63 9.01
N ILE A 6 -17.33 -1.94 9.99
CA ILE A 6 -17.28 -3.26 10.64
C ILE A 6 -18.63 -3.57 11.29
N TYR A 7 -19.16 -2.62 12.08
CA TYR A 7 -20.49 -2.75 12.69
C TYR A 7 -21.55 -3.03 11.62
N LYS A 8 -21.55 -2.28 10.51
CA LYS A 8 -22.57 -2.43 9.48
C LYS A 8 -22.51 -3.78 8.77
N ILE A 9 -21.31 -4.29 8.49
CA ILE A 9 -21.10 -5.59 7.83
C ILE A 9 -21.56 -6.74 8.74
N PHE A 10 -21.33 -6.61 10.05
CA PHE A 10 -21.57 -7.67 11.02
C PHE A 10 -22.72 -7.41 11.97
N GLU A 11 -23.65 -6.52 11.60
CA GLU A 11 -24.74 -6.05 12.46
C GLU A 11 -25.58 -7.22 13.03
N SER A 12 -25.78 -8.28 12.24
CA SER A 12 -26.53 -9.48 12.65
C SER A 12 -25.75 -10.48 13.52
N LYS A 13 -24.43 -10.29 13.68
CA LYS A 13 -23.51 -11.19 14.40
C LYS A 13 -22.63 -10.43 15.40
N ILE A 14 -23.05 -9.25 15.82
CA ILE A 14 -22.19 -8.34 16.59
C ILE A 14 -21.72 -8.95 17.93
N ASP A 15 -22.56 -9.79 18.56
CA ASP A 15 -22.25 -10.50 19.81
C ASP A 15 -21.28 -11.68 19.61
N GLU A 16 -21.10 -12.15 18.38
CA GLU A 16 -20.22 -13.27 18.03
C GLU A 16 -18.81 -12.81 17.67
N ILE A 17 -18.61 -11.51 17.40
CA ILE A 17 -17.35 -10.98 16.89
C ILE A 17 -16.57 -10.26 17.98
N LYS A 18 -15.29 -10.61 18.07
CA LYS A 18 -14.31 -9.91 18.91
C LYS A 18 -13.45 -9.01 18.03
N VAL A 19 -13.18 -7.80 18.49
CA VAL A 19 -12.29 -6.88 17.79
C VAL A 19 -11.04 -6.64 18.62
N VAL A 20 -9.88 -6.80 17.97
CA VAL A 20 -8.57 -6.50 18.56
C VAL A 20 -8.02 -5.23 17.91
N PRO A 21 -8.13 -4.07 18.55
CA PRO A 21 -7.54 -2.84 18.02
C PRO A 21 -6.01 -2.86 18.18
N ALA A 22 -5.30 -2.65 17.08
CA ALA A 22 -3.85 -2.47 17.06
C ALA A 22 -3.50 -1.08 16.53
N ILE A 23 -2.72 -0.32 17.31
CA ILE A 23 -2.18 0.97 16.88
C ILE A 23 -0.75 0.73 16.41
N VAL A 24 -0.51 0.89 15.12
CA VAL A 24 0.82 0.74 14.52
C VAL A 24 1.43 2.13 14.33
N GLY A 25 2.53 2.39 15.04
CA GLY A 25 3.30 3.62 14.91
C GLY A 25 4.33 3.54 13.77
N HIS A 26 5.34 4.40 13.85
CA HIS A 26 6.52 4.27 13.00
C HIS A 26 7.32 3.02 13.43
N LEU A 27 7.73 2.21 12.45
CA LEU A 27 8.51 1.00 12.66
C LEU A 27 9.87 1.17 11.99
N ASP A 28 10.95 1.14 12.77
CA ASP A 28 12.32 1.22 12.27
C ASP A 28 12.81 -0.20 11.90
N SER A 29 12.43 -0.69 10.71
CA SER A 29 12.89 -1.99 10.17
C SER A 29 12.53 -3.22 11.03
N CYS A 30 11.47 -3.11 11.85
CA CYS A 30 11.00 -4.20 12.73
C CYS A 30 9.69 -4.85 12.21
N GLU A 31 9.28 -4.54 10.99
CA GLU A 31 8.04 -5.04 10.39
C GLU A 31 8.00 -6.57 10.30
N SER A 32 9.14 -7.20 10.03
CA SER A 32 9.27 -8.67 10.00
C SER A 32 8.96 -9.32 11.35
N VAL A 33 9.38 -8.70 12.45
CA VAL A 33 9.12 -9.20 13.81
C VAL A 33 7.63 -9.22 14.11
N TYR A 34 6.92 -8.15 13.74
CA TYR A 34 5.46 -8.12 13.86
C TYR A 34 4.79 -9.05 12.84
N GLY A 35 5.39 -9.18 11.66
CA GLY A 35 5.01 -10.13 10.62
C GLY A 35 4.90 -11.55 11.18
N ASP A 36 5.94 -12.03 11.86
CA ASP A 36 6.02 -13.35 12.51
C ASP A 36 5.00 -13.55 13.63
N ILE A 37 4.64 -12.47 14.34
CA ILE A 37 3.62 -12.53 15.39
C ILE A 37 2.23 -12.65 14.77
N PHE A 38 1.93 -11.82 13.76
CA PHE A 38 0.61 -11.75 13.14
C PHE A 38 0.36 -12.88 12.12
N SER A 39 1.40 -13.51 11.56
CA SER A 39 1.29 -14.62 10.62
C SER A 39 0.44 -15.78 11.17
N LYS A 40 0.58 -16.07 12.46
CA LYS A 40 -0.18 -17.11 13.19
C LYS A 40 -1.68 -16.86 13.18
N TYR A 41 -2.07 -15.58 13.29
CA TYR A 41 -3.48 -15.18 13.27
C TYR A 41 -4.00 -15.00 11.85
N LEU A 42 -3.13 -14.60 10.91
CA LEU A 42 -3.46 -14.50 9.49
C LEU A 42 -3.76 -15.88 8.87
N GLY A 43 -3.09 -16.92 9.36
CA GLY A 43 -3.29 -18.30 8.96
C GLY A 43 -4.56 -18.97 9.49
N ASP A 44 -5.36 -18.28 10.30
CA ASP A 44 -6.62 -18.78 10.84
C ASP A 44 -7.81 -18.25 10.00
N PRO A 45 -8.61 -19.12 9.37
CA PRO A 45 -9.73 -18.69 8.52
C PRO A 45 -10.87 -18.00 9.29
N GLU A 46 -10.89 -18.05 10.63
CA GLU A 46 -11.88 -17.32 11.44
C GLU A 46 -11.51 -15.85 11.67
N ASN A 47 -10.30 -15.43 11.30
CA ASN A 47 -9.82 -14.07 11.51
C ASN A 47 -9.96 -13.19 10.27
N LEU A 48 -10.24 -11.90 10.51
CA LEU A 48 -10.24 -10.84 9.50
C LEU A 48 -9.29 -9.72 9.91
N PHE A 49 -8.34 -9.38 9.02
CA PHE A 49 -7.45 -8.25 9.20
C PHE A 49 -8.00 -7.03 8.45
N VAL A 50 -8.12 -5.90 9.15
CA VAL A 50 -8.51 -4.61 8.56
C VAL A 50 -7.33 -3.66 8.65
N ILE A 51 -6.67 -3.42 7.52
CA ILE A 51 -5.56 -2.46 7.43
C ILE A 51 -6.12 -1.10 6.98
N SER A 52 -5.94 -0.08 7.81
CA SER A 52 -6.44 1.27 7.54
C SER A 52 -5.32 2.15 6.98
N SER A 53 -5.48 2.61 5.73
CA SER A 53 -4.54 3.54 5.10
C SER A 53 -5.22 4.41 4.04
N ASP A 54 -4.87 5.69 4.02
CA ASP A 54 -4.95 6.52 2.81
C ASP A 54 -3.66 6.33 1.99
N PHE A 55 -3.70 6.70 0.71
CA PHE A 55 -2.56 6.64 -0.22
C PHE A 55 -1.87 8.01 -0.33
N CYS A 56 -1.41 8.46 -1.50
CA CYS A 56 -0.68 9.72 -1.65
C CYS A 56 -1.43 10.93 -1.09
N HIS A 57 -0.77 11.65 -0.18
CA HIS A 57 -1.14 13.00 0.25
C HIS A 57 -0.31 14.00 -0.55
N TRP A 58 -0.87 14.49 -1.65
CA TRP A 58 -0.16 15.34 -2.60
C TRP A 58 -0.47 16.83 -2.39
N GLY A 59 0.57 17.66 -2.38
CA GLY A 59 0.49 19.11 -2.38
C GLY A 59 1.46 19.78 -1.42
N SER A 60 1.63 21.08 -1.59
CA SER A 60 2.56 21.88 -0.76
C SER A 60 2.26 21.82 0.74
N ARG A 61 0.98 21.69 1.13
CA ARG A 61 0.57 21.54 2.54
C ARG A 61 1.04 20.24 3.19
N PHE A 62 1.33 19.22 2.38
CA PHE A 62 1.88 17.94 2.82
C PHE A 62 3.39 17.86 2.59
N GLN A 63 4.02 18.93 2.12
CA GLN A 63 5.43 18.98 1.73
C GLN A 63 5.81 17.90 0.70
N TYR A 64 4.84 17.42 -0.07
CA TYR A 64 5.01 16.33 -1.02
C TYR A 64 4.39 16.69 -2.36
N MET A 65 5.24 17.00 -3.34
CA MET A 65 4.81 17.44 -4.68
C MET A 65 5.47 16.60 -5.77
N PHE A 66 5.48 15.28 -5.58
CA PHE A 66 6.05 14.33 -6.54
C PHE A 66 5.44 14.51 -7.93
N TYR A 67 6.25 14.44 -8.98
CA TYR A 67 5.78 14.49 -10.35
C TYR A 67 6.66 13.63 -11.26
N SER A 68 6.03 12.83 -12.10
CA SER A 68 6.71 12.04 -13.12
C SER A 68 5.79 11.83 -14.31
N THR A 69 6.36 11.85 -15.51
CA THR A 69 5.66 11.47 -16.74
C THR A 69 5.78 9.97 -17.03
N SER A 70 6.57 9.24 -16.25
CA SER A 70 6.73 7.79 -16.36
C SER A 70 5.52 7.04 -15.82
N GLU A 71 5.26 5.85 -16.37
CA GLU A 71 4.32 4.87 -15.80
C GLU A 71 4.95 4.07 -14.66
N LYS A 72 6.28 4.12 -14.52
CA LYS A 72 7.03 3.59 -13.38
C LYS A 72 7.82 4.72 -12.69
N PRO A 73 7.13 5.58 -11.91
CA PRO A 73 7.74 6.77 -11.34
C PRO A 73 8.98 6.56 -10.47
N SER A 74 9.13 5.40 -9.81
CA SER A 74 10.26 5.12 -8.94
C SER A 74 11.63 5.07 -9.65
N GLU A 75 11.67 4.89 -10.97
CA GLU A 75 12.95 4.82 -11.72
C GLU A 75 13.65 6.17 -11.81
N ASN A 76 12.88 7.26 -11.89
CA ASN A 76 13.40 8.63 -11.99
C ASN A 76 12.49 9.57 -11.18
N PRO A 77 12.56 9.53 -9.83
CA PRO A 77 11.70 10.33 -8.98
C PRO A 77 12.00 11.82 -9.14
N SER A 78 10.96 12.65 -9.22
CA SER A 78 11.12 14.10 -9.33
C SER A 78 10.02 14.84 -8.58
N PHE A 79 10.27 16.10 -8.23
CA PHE A 79 9.36 16.89 -7.40
C PHE A 79 9.17 18.29 -7.99
N LEU A 80 7.93 18.77 -8.01
CA LEU A 80 7.63 20.16 -8.35
C LEU A 80 8.10 21.09 -7.23
N LYS A 81 8.63 22.25 -7.61
CA LYS A 81 9.09 23.28 -6.66
C LYS A 81 7.99 24.30 -6.39
N SER A 82 7.37 24.25 -5.20
CA SER A 82 6.30 25.17 -4.79
C SER A 82 6.73 26.65 -4.80
N ILE A 83 7.92 26.97 -4.26
CA ILE A 83 8.43 28.34 -4.13
C ILE A 83 8.68 28.98 -5.51
N GLY A 84 9.18 28.19 -6.46
CA GLY A 84 9.39 28.64 -7.84
C GLY A 84 8.07 28.80 -8.60
N TYR A 85 7.08 27.96 -8.33
CA TYR A 85 5.80 27.95 -9.04
C TYR A 85 5.04 29.28 -8.93
N LYS A 86 4.88 29.83 -7.72
CA LYS A 86 4.15 31.10 -7.53
C LYS A 86 4.81 32.26 -8.28
N LYS A 87 6.14 32.36 -8.22
CA LYS A 87 6.91 33.38 -8.92
C LYS A 87 6.88 33.17 -10.44
N ALA A 88 7.02 31.92 -10.91
CA ALA A 88 6.94 31.57 -12.32
C ALA A 88 5.56 31.91 -12.91
N LYS A 89 4.48 31.57 -12.20
CA LYS A 89 3.10 31.90 -12.60
C LYS A 89 2.87 33.41 -12.70
N LEU A 90 3.35 34.18 -11.72
CA LEU A 90 3.31 35.65 -11.75
C LEU A 90 4.10 36.27 -12.91
N GLN A 91 5.16 35.58 -13.35
CA GLN A 91 6.03 36.03 -14.45
C GLN A 91 5.65 35.41 -15.81
N ASN A 92 4.49 34.74 -15.93
CA ASN A 92 4.09 33.97 -17.11
C ASN A 92 5.13 32.93 -17.57
N GLN A 93 6.02 32.49 -16.69
CA GLN A 93 6.95 31.40 -16.96
C GLN A 93 6.22 30.07 -16.88
N LYS A 94 6.33 29.28 -17.95
CA LYS A 94 5.75 27.94 -18.04
C LYS A 94 6.44 27.02 -17.04
N VAL A 95 5.68 26.48 -16.10
CA VAL A 95 6.11 25.29 -15.34
C VAL A 95 5.89 24.08 -16.23
N ASN A 96 6.93 23.24 -16.36
CA ASN A 96 6.91 22.07 -17.24
C ASN A 96 6.03 20.96 -16.68
N ILE A 97 4.71 21.14 -16.77
CA ILE A 97 3.73 20.07 -16.62
C ILE A 97 3.40 19.60 -18.03
N SER A 98 3.65 18.31 -18.29
CA SER A 98 3.34 17.72 -19.58
C SER A 98 1.82 17.67 -19.81
N PRO A 99 1.30 18.13 -20.95
CA PRO A 99 -0.11 17.95 -21.30
C PRO A 99 -0.55 16.48 -21.34
N SER A 100 0.37 15.55 -21.65
CA SER A 100 0.08 14.11 -21.69
C SER A 100 0.07 13.44 -20.30
N CYS A 101 0.60 14.13 -19.29
CA CYS A 101 0.60 13.68 -17.90
C CYS A 101 0.30 14.86 -16.95
N PRO A 102 -0.98 15.23 -16.79
CA PRO A 102 -1.40 16.15 -15.74
C PRO A 102 -1.05 15.61 -14.35
N ILE A 103 -1.01 16.48 -13.34
CA ILE A 103 -0.56 16.11 -12.00
C ILE A 103 -1.38 14.95 -11.40
N TYR A 104 -2.71 15.00 -11.48
CA TYR A 104 -3.56 13.90 -11.00
C TYR A 104 -3.22 12.55 -11.63
N LYS A 105 -2.80 12.52 -12.90
CA LYS A 105 -2.36 11.30 -13.60
C LYS A 105 -1.00 10.84 -13.09
N SER A 106 -0.08 11.76 -12.84
CA SER A 106 1.20 11.44 -12.20
C SER A 106 1.01 10.85 -10.81
N ILE A 107 0.10 11.40 -10.00
CA ILE A 107 -0.26 10.86 -8.68
C ILE A 107 -0.82 9.45 -8.84
N LYS A 108 -1.75 9.25 -9.79
CA LYS A 108 -2.32 7.93 -10.07
C LYS A 108 -1.24 6.92 -10.44
N ASN A 109 -0.29 7.26 -11.32
CA ASN A 109 0.81 6.36 -11.68
C ASN A 109 1.68 6.01 -10.46
N LEU A 110 1.96 7.00 -9.61
CA LEU A 110 2.71 6.80 -8.37
C LEU A 110 1.99 5.83 -7.43
N ASP A 111 0.69 6.03 -7.19
CA ASP A 111 -0.09 5.17 -6.32
C ASP A 111 -0.25 3.76 -6.91
N PHE A 112 -0.46 3.64 -8.22
CA PHE A 112 -0.60 2.34 -8.90
C PHE A 112 0.70 1.53 -8.86
N GLU A 113 1.87 2.17 -8.92
CA GLU A 113 3.14 1.47 -8.70
C GLU A 113 3.23 0.91 -7.27
N GLY A 114 2.83 1.69 -6.26
CA GLY A 114 2.75 1.22 -4.88
C GLY A 114 1.74 0.09 -4.70
N MET A 115 0.54 0.23 -5.28
CA MET A 115 -0.49 -0.81 -5.28
C MET A 115 0.02 -2.11 -5.93
N SER A 116 0.73 -2.01 -7.07
CA SER A 116 1.32 -3.17 -7.74
C SER A 116 2.32 -3.90 -6.85
N SER A 117 3.16 -3.16 -6.11
CA SER A 117 4.10 -3.76 -5.15
C SER A 117 3.43 -4.38 -3.92
N ILE A 118 2.21 -3.96 -3.57
CA ILE A 118 1.42 -4.62 -2.51
C ILE A 118 0.77 -5.90 -3.04
N THR A 119 0.30 -5.89 -4.30
CA THR A 119 -0.31 -7.06 -4.94
C THR A 119 0.68 -8.22 -5.12
N SER A 120 1.99 -7.98 -5.11
CA SER A 120 2.97 -9.08 -5.11
C SER A 120 3.00 -9.89 -3.81
N CYS A 121 2.29 -9.46 -2.76
CA CYS A 121 2.28 -10.12 -1.45
C CYS A 121 3.68 -10.31 -0.85
N ASP A 122 4.62 -9.43 -1.20
CA ASP A 122 6.03 -9.46 -0.79
C ASP A 122 6.41 -8.10 -0.19
N PRO A 123 6.99 -8.05 1.01
CA PRO A 123 7.39 -6.78 1.62
C PRO A 123 8.50 -6.04 0.87
N GLU A 124 9.40 -6.73 0.16
CA GLU A 124 10.59 -6.11 -0.43
C GLU A 124 10.25 -5.12 -1.56
N PRO A 125 9.42 -5.45 -2.57
CA PRO A 125 9.03 -4.50 -3.62
C PRO A 125 8.39 -3.22 -3.07
N PHE A 126 7.57 -3.33 -2.03
CA PHE A 126 6.91 -2.17 -1.42
C PHE A 126 7.92 -1.30 -0.65
N SER A 127 8.88 -1.90 0.06
CA SER A 127 9.97 -1.17 0.73
C SER A 127 10.79 -0.37 -0.29
N VAL A 128 11.24 -1.03 -1.36
CA VAL A 128 12.03 -0.38 -2.43
C VAL A 128 11.24 0.76 -3.09
N TYR A 129 9.94 0.59 -3.29
CA TYR A 129 9.07 1.63 -3.81
C TYR A 129 9.01 2.85 -2.88
N LEU A 130 8.80 2.64 -1.58
CA LEU A 130 8.73 3.71 -0.57
C LEU A 130 10.07 4.45 -0.48
N GLU A 131 11.19 3.74 -0.47
CA GLU A 131 12.53 4.33 -0.44
C GLU A 131 12.76 5.29 -1.62
N LYS A 132 12.39 4.86 -2.84
CA LYS A 132 12.61 5.65 -4.06
C LYS A 132 11.66 6.83 -4.20
N THR A 133 10.40 6.64 -3.85
CA THR A 133 9.34 7.62 -4.15
C THR A 133 8.99 8.51 -2.97
N GLN A 134 9.24 8.03 -1.75
CA GLN A 134 8.83 8.68 -0.51
C GLN A 134 7.32 8.96 -0.48
N ASN A 135 6.49 8.13 -1.14
CA ASN A 135 5.05 8.34 -1.20
C ASN A 135 4.45 8.42 0.22
N THR A 136 3.53 9.36 0.42
CA THR A 136 2.98 9.75 1.71
C THR A 136 1.81 8.86 2.14
N ILE A 137 1.94 7.55 1.93
CA ILE A 137 0.97 6.54 2.33
C ILE A 137 0.94 6.46 3.87
N CYS A 138 -0.13 6.91 4.51
CA CYS A 138 -0.15 7.07 5.97
C CYS A 138 -0.08 5.74 6.74
N GLY A 139 -0.51 4.65 6.12
CA GLY A 139 -0.48 3.28 6.66
C GLY A 139 0.61 2.41 6.06
N HIS A 140 1.73 2.99 5.62
CA HIS A 140 2.84 2.19 5.07
C HIS A 140 3.34 1.13 6.07
N SER A 141 3.48 1.45 7.36
CA SER A 141 3.91 0.49 8.39
C SER A 141 2.93 -0.68 8.58
N PRO A 142 1.62 -0.49 8.81
CA PRO A 142 0.70 -1.62 8.92
C PRO A 142 0.53 -2.41 7.61
N ILE A 143 0.69 -1.79 6.43
CA ILE A 143 0.76 -2.52 5.15
C ILE A 143 2.00 -3.42 5.11
N SER A 144 3.17 -2.89 5.46
CA SER A 144 4.41 -3.68 5.50
C SER A 144 4.32 -4.84 6.50
N VAL A 145 3.70 -4.63 7.67
CA VAL A 145 3.42 -5.72 8.63
C VAL A 145 2.54 -6.80 8.02
N LEU A 146 1.47 -6.43 7.29
CA LEU A 146 0.63 -7.40 6.58
C LEU A 146 1.44 -8.22 5.57
N LEU A 147 2.24 -7.56 4.73
CA LEU A 147 3.08 -8.23 3.73
C LEU A 147 4.12 -9.15 4.40
N SER A 148 4.74 -8.70 5.49
CA SER A 148 5.63 -9.53 6.30
C SER A 148 4.90 -10.73 6.90
N SER A 149 3.66 -10.58 7.38
CA SER A 149 2.87 -11.71 7.90
C SER A 149 2.55 -12.75 6.84
N VAL A 150 2.20 -12.32 5.62
CA VAL A 150 2.01 -13.22 4.47
C VAL A 150 3.30 -13.97 4.17
N HIS A 151 4.41 -13.24 4.07
CA HIS A 151 5.73 -13.82 3.79
C HIS A 151 6.13 -14.86 4.85
N SER A 152 6.03 -14.52 6.14
CA SER A 152 6.37 -15.41 7.24
C SER A 152 5.48 -16.66 7.28
N HIS A 153 4.18 -16.52 7.05
CA HIS A 153 3.26 -17.67 6.98
C HIS A 153 3.65 -18.66 5.89
N VAL A 154 3.98 -18.16 4.70
CA VAL A 154 4.41 -19.00 3.56
C VAL A 154 5.74 -19.69 3.87
N LEU A 155 6.69 -19.02 4.52
CA LEU A 155 7.96 -19.61 4.93
C LEU A 155 7.78 -20.73 5.96
N ASP A 156 6.95 -20.53 6.98
CA ASP A 156 6.73 -21.52 8.03
C ASP A 156 6.08 -22.79 7.46
N LYS A 157 5.09 -22.65 6.57
CA LYS A 157 4.50 -23.77 5.82
C LYS A 157 5.51 -24.55 4.99
N LYS A 158 6.45 -23.86 4.34
CA LYS A 158 7.52 -24.51 3.55
C LYS A 158 8.46 -25.31 4.45
N LYS A 159 8.83 -24.80 5.62
CA LYS A 159 9.65 -25.52 6.60
C LYS A 159 8.95 -26.77 7.12
N GLU A 160 7.67 -26.68 7.49
CA GLU A 160 6.89 -27.84 7.96
C GLU A 160 6.75 -28.94 6.91
N LYS A 161 6.61 -28.57 5.62
CA LYS A 161 6.59 -29.55 4.52
C LYS A 161 7.96 -30.21 4.33
N SER A 162 9.03 -29.43 4.30
CA SER A 162 10.39 -29.97 4.12
C SER A 162 10.90 -30.81 5.29
N GLU A 163 10.37 -30.63 6.51
CA GLU A 163 10.62 -31.53 7.65
C GLU A 163 9.81 -32.84 7.57
N LYS A 164 8.64 -32.84 6.90
CA LYS A 164 7.77 -34.02 6.74
C LYS A 164 8.09 -34.83 5.48
N ASP A 165 8.59 -34.18 4.44
CA ASP A 165 8.90 -34.78 3.14
C ASP A 165 10.39 -35.17 3.09
N SER A 166 10.74 -36.28 3.74
CA SER A 166 12.03 -36.95 3.55
C SER A 166 12.11 -37.74 2.22
N GLU A 167 11.03 -37.78 1.43
CA GLU A 167 10.96 -38.43 0.13
C GLU A 167 10.53 -37.41 -0.92
N GLY A 168 11.50 -36.99 -1.74
CA GLY A 168 11.37 -35.87 -2.66
C GLY A 168 10.27 -36.05 -3.71
N ASN A 169 9.27 -35.18 -3.64
CA ASN A 169 8.51 -34.76 -4.81
C ASN A 169 8.55 -33.23 -4.88
N LEU A 170 9.27 -32.73 -5.89
CA LEU A 170 9.29 -31.32 -6.26
C LEU A 170 8.00 -31.02 -7.04
N GLU A 171 6.90 -30.78 -6.33
CA GLU A 171 5.74 -30.12 -6.96
C GLU A 171 5.98 -28.62 -6.96
N ASP A 172 6.00 -28.06 -8.17
CA ASP A 172 6.06 -26.63 -8.46
C ASP A 172 4.78 -25.98 -7.90
N PRO A 173 4.84 -24.97 -7.00
CA PRO A 173 3.64 -24.40 -6.42
C PRO A 173 3.06 -23.37 -7.41
N GLU A 174 2.29 -23.83 -8.39
CA GLU A 174 1.72 -22.97 -9.44
C GLU A 174 0.59 -22.04 -8.95
N SER A 175 0.32 -21.97 -7.64
CA SER A 175 -0.57 -20.95 -7.07
C SER A 175 -0.03 -20.43 -5.73
N SER A 176 0.03 -19.10 -5.59
CA SER A 176 0.30 -18.46 -4.31
C SER A 176 -0.88 -18.70 -3.36
N GLU A 177 -0.59 -19.11 -2.11
CA GLU A 177 -1.60 -19.31 -1.06
C GLU A 177 -2.41 -18.01 -0.80
N PHE A 178 -1.82 -16.85 -1.09
CA PHE A 178 -2.47 -15.56 -0.95
C PHE A 178 -2.52 -14.81 -2.27
N GLU A 179 -3.61 -14.07 -2.47
CA GLU A 179 -3.83 -13.20 -3.62
C GLU A 179 -4.40 -11.86 -3.13
N PHE A 180 -3.75 -10.74 -3.47
CA PHE A 180 -4.21 -9.41 -3.08
C PHE A 180 -4.75 -8.63 -4.28
N ASN A 181 -6.01 -8.22 -4.21
CA ASN A 181 -6.68 -7.47 -5.27
C ASN A 181 -7.16 -6.10 -4.79
N PHE A 182 -6.72 -5.03 -5.45
CA PHE A 182 -7.35 -3.72 -5.31
C PHE A 182 -8.65 -3.66 -6.11
N ILE A 183 -9.74 -3.28 -5.46
CA ILE A 183 -11.09 -3.25 -6.05
C ILE A 183 -11.55 -1.83 -6.41
N HIS A 184 -10.93 -0.80 -5.81
CA HIS A 184 -11.28 0.58 -6.07
C HIS A 184 -10.09 1.51 -5.83
N TYR A 185 -10.03 2.58 -6.63
CA TYR A 185 -9.11 3.69 -6.46
C TYR A 185 -9.83 5.00 -6.77
N SER A 186 -9.59 6.02 -5.95
CA SER A 186 -10.10 7.37 -6.16
C SER A 186 -9.13 8.42 -5.64
N GLN A 187 -9.33 9.67 -6.04
CA GLN A 187 -8.64 10.84 -5.50
C GLN A 187 -9.69 11.80 -4.97
N SER A 188 -9.41 12.49 -3.87
CA SER A 188 -10.31 13.50 -3.30
C SER A 188 -10.66 14.61 -4.30
N SER A 189 -9.75 14.88 -5.23
CA SER A 189 -9.88 15.87 -6.31
C SER A 189 -8.84 15.58 -7.40
N SER A 190 -9.12 16.00 -8.63
CA SER A 190 -8.14 15.96 -9.72
C SER A 190 -7.27 17.21 -9.70
N VAL A 191 -6.06 17.08 -9.15
CA VAL A 191 -5.04 18.14 -9.13
C VAL A 191 -4.61 18.49 -10.56
N VAL A 192 -4.80 19.75 -10.94
CA VAL A 192 -4.38 20.29 -12.24
C VAL A 192 -3.43 21.48 -12.10
N ASP A 193 -3.41 22.13 -10.93
CA ASP A 193 -2.50 23.21 -10.61
C ASP A 193 -1.59 22.83 -9.42
N PRO A 194 -0.29 23.16 -9.45
CA PRO A 194 0.61 22.96 -8.31
C PRO A 194 0.22 23.66 -7.01
N THR A 195 -0.73 24.61 -7.02
CA THR A 195 -1.29 25.15 -5.77
C THR A 195 -2.37 24.28 -5.15
N ASP A 196 -2.93 23.34 -5.90
CA ASP A 196 -3.96 22.42 -5.42
C ASP A 196 -3.35 21.35 -4.48
N SER A 197 -4.23 20.52 -3.92
CA SER A 197 -3.83 19.35 -3.15
C SER A 197 -4.90 18.27 -3.24
N SER A 198 -4.50 17.01 -3.04
CA SER A 198 -5.41 15.87 -2.99
C SER A 198 -4.90 14.81 -2.02
N VAL A 199 -5.81 13.92 -1.62
CA VAL A 199 -5.51 12.64 -0.97
C VAL A 199 -6.06 11.53 -1.85
N SER A 200 -5.26 10.49 -2.08
CA SER A 200 -5.68 9.29 -2.79
C SER A 200 -6.25 8.25 -1.83
N TYR A 201 -7.24 7.48 -2.30
CA TYR A 201 -7.86 6.38 -1.56
C TYR A 201 -7.85 5.12 -2.40
N ALA A 202 -7.50 3.99 -1.78
CA ALA A 202 -7.61 2.68 -2.40
C ALA A 202 -8.24 1.69 -1.43
N SER A 203 -9.00 0.73 -1.96
CA SER A 203 -9.52 -0.40 -1.20
C SER A 203 -9.11 -1.68 -1.88
N GLY A 204 -8.63 -2.65 -1.10
CA GLY A 204 -8.23 -3.96 -1.59
C GLY A 204 -8.57 -5.07 -0.61
N ILE A 205 -8.51 -6.30 -1.10
CA ILE A 205 -8.85 -7.51 -0.37
C ILE A 205 -7.72 -8.52 -0.57
N LEU A 206 -7.24 -9.07 0.53
CA LEU A 206 -6.35 -10.24 0.54
C LEU A 206 -7.21 -11.50 0.66
N TYR A 207 -7.15 -12.35 -0.35
CA TYR A 207 -7.75 -13.69 -0.33
C TYR A 207 -6.69 -14.71 0.05
N ARG A 208 -7.13 -15.75 0.75
CA ARG A 208 -6.35 -16.97 0.93
C ARG A 208 -6.97 -18.05 0.06
N ASN A 209 -6.21 -18.55 -0.90
CA ASN A 209 -6.61 -19.63 -1.78
C ASN A 209 -6.61 -20.93 -0.98
N GLN A 210 -7.78 -21.61 -0.95
CA GLN A 210 -7.99 -22.89 -0.27
C GLN A 210 -7.75 -24.06 -1.21
#